data_AF-A0A562QQZ8-F1
#
_entry.id   AF-A0A562QQZ8-F1
#
_cell.length_a   1.000
_cell.length_b   1.000
_cell.length_c   1.000
_cell.angle_alpha   90.00
_cell.angle_beta   90.00
_cell.angle_gamma   90.00
#
_symmetry.space_group_name_H-M   'P 1'
#
loop_
_entity.id
_entity.type
_entity.pdbx_description
1 polymer ?
#
loop_
_entity_poly.entity_id
_entity_poly.type
_entity_poly.pdbx_seq_one_letter_code
_entity_poly.pdbx_strand_id
1 'polypeptide(L)' 'MTPTPEYFRKLDPKICTDCGNKIDEMHESYINQCDKCLRHTDHI' A
#
# COMPACT_ATOMS: atom_id res chain seq x y z
N MET A 1 -5.78 -21.73 -18.60
CA MET A 1 -5.18 -21.93 -17.26
C MET A 1 -5.69 -20.82 -16.37
N THR A 2 -6.69 -21.10 -15.54
CA THR A 2 -7.27 -20.11 -14.63
C THR A 2 -6.40 -20.03 -13.37
N PRO A 3 -5.95 -18.82 -12.95
CA PRO A 3 -5.21 -18.69 -11.70
C PRO A 3 -6.11 -19.13 -10.55
N THR A 4 -5.64 -20.09 -9.74
CA THR A 4 -6.39 -20.62 -8.60
C THR A 4 -6.53 -19.54 -7.52
N PRO A 5 -7.59 -19.55 -6.70
CA PRO A 5 -7.80 -18.58 -5.62
C PRO A 5 -6.66 -18.57 -4.58
N GLU A 6 -5.79 -19.57 -4.59
CA GLU A 6 -4.58 -19.66 -3.76
C GLU A 6 -3.50 -18.66 -4.18
N TYR A 7 -3.48 -18.24 -5.45
CA TYR A 7 -2.55 -17.22 -5.97
C TYR A 7 -2.82 -15.83 -5.37
N PHE A 8 -4.07 -15.54 -5.00
CA PHE A 8 -4.47 -14.27 -4.41
C PHE A 8 -4.31 -14.22 -2.87
N ARG A 9 -3.87 -15.31 -2.23
CA ARG A 9 -3.90 -15.45 -0.76
C ARG A 9 -2.68 -14.92 -0.01
N LYS A 10 -1.71 -14.32 -0.68
CA LYS A 10 -0.54 -13.69 -0.03
C LYS A 10 -0.14 -12.43 -0.78
N LEU A 11 -0.95 -11.37 -0.69
CA LEU A 11 -0.37 -10.04 -0.89
C LEU A 11 0.44 -9.72 0.35
N ASP A 12 1.75 -9.54 0.16
CA ASP A 12 2.59 -9.01 1.22
C ASP A 12 2.04 -7.65 1.67
N PRO A 13 2.05 -7.37 2.98
CA PRO A 13 1.62 -6.08 3.48
C PRO A 13 2.47 -4.99 2.85
N LYS A 14 1.83 -3.97 2.30
CA LYS A 14 2.54 -2.86 1.66
C LYS A 14 3.35 -2.12 2.72
N ILE A 15 4.63 -1.88 2.46
CA ILE A 15 5.53 -1.18 3.38
C ILE A 15 5.78 0.23 2.86
N CYS A 16 5.69 1.21 3.77
CA CYS A 16 5.96 2.61 3.43
C CYS A 16 7.45 2.80 3.10
N THR A 17 7.72 3.43 1.96
CA THR A 17 9.08 3.71 1.50
C THR A 17 9.84 4.71 2.37
N ASP A 18 9.14 5.53 3.16
CA ASP A 18 9.74 6.62 3.94
C ASP A 18 10.01 6.22 5.39
N CYS A 19 9.05 5.55 6.02
CA CYS A 19 9.15 5.19 7.43
C CYS A 19 9.30 3.69 7.69
N GLY A 20 9.17 2.84 6.66
CA GLY A 20 9.24 1.38 6.80
C GLY A 20 8.05 0.76 7.56
N ASN A 21 7.01 1.55 7.90
CA ASN A 21 5.83 1.01 8.56
C ASN A 21 4.90 0.30 7.57
N LYS A 22 4.18 -0.70 8.07
CA LYS A 22 3.10 -1.35 7.35
C LYS A 22 1.98 -0.36 7.04
N ILE A 23 1.59 -0.29 5.77
CA ILE A 23 0.44 0.45 5.26
C ILE A 23 -0.76 -0.50 5.39
N ASP A 24 -1.58 -0.27 6.42
CA ASP A 24 -2.72 -1.13 6.75
C ASP A 24 -3.92 -0.89 5.81
N GLU A 25 -4.06 0.33 5.27
CA GLU A 25 -5.15 0.70 4.38
C GLU A 25 -4.59 1.42 3.15
N MET A 26 -4.88 0.88 1.96
CA MET A 26 -4.50 1.46 0.68
C MET A 26 -5.76 1.90 -0.04
N HIS A 27 -6.20 3.14 0.18
CA HIS A 27 -7.28 3.72 -0.63
C HIS A 27 -6.82 4.03 -2.07
N GLU A 28 -5.50 4.16 -2.24
CA GLU A 28 -4.85 4.62 -3.47
C GLU A 28 -3.80 3.61 -3.94
N SER A 29 -4.10 2.87 -5.01
CA SER A 29 -3.25 1.77 -5.50
C SER A 29 -1.83 2.17 -5.91
N TYR A 30 -1.59 3.45 -6.20
CA TYR A 30 -0.31 3.96 -6.67
C TYR A 30 0.58 4.56 -5.55
N ILE A 31 0.08 4.67 -4.32
CA ILE A 31 0.77 5.39 -3.24
C ILE A 31 1.56 4.43 -2.36
N ASN A 32 2.89 4.51 -2.38
CA ASN A 32 3.79 3.67 -1.57
C ASN A 32 4.16 4.29 -0.22
N GLN A 33 3.43 5.32 0.21
CA GLN A 33 3.62 6.02 1.47
C GLN A 33 2.40 5.80 2.37
N CYS A 34 2.61 5.71 3.69
CA CYS A 34 1.48 5.65 4.62
C CYS A 34 0.84 7.03 4.79
N ASP A 35 -0.41 7.08 5.24
CA ASP A 35 -1.15 8.34 5.49
C ASP A 35 -0.35 9.37 6.33
N LYS A 36 0.44 8.88 7.30
CA LYS A 36 1.31 9.73 8.14
C LYS A 36 2.43 10.41 7.35
N CYS A 37 3.00 9.72 6.38
CA CYS A 37 4.06 10.24 5.51
C CYS A 37 3.49 11.03 4.33
N LEU A 38 2.27 10.71 3.90
CA LEU A 38 1.56 11.37 2.80
C LEU A 38 1.05 12.78 3.14
N ARG A 39 1.29 13.29 4.35
CA ARG A 39 0.78 14.56 4.89
C ARG A 39 1.24 15.85 4.17
N HIS A 40 1.75 15.80 2.95
CA HIS A 40 2.34 16.95 2.27
C HIS A 40 1.90 17.19 0.81
N THR A 41 0.72 16.73 0.39
CA THR A 41 0.20 17.05 -0.96
C THR A 41 -1.19 17.67 -0.99
N ASP A 42 -1.58 18.45 0.04
CA ASP A 42 -2.87 19.16 0.06
C ASP A 42 -2.74 20.70 0.07
N HIS A 43 -1.83 21.22 -0.75
CA HIS A 43 -1.77 22.68 -0.98
C HIS A 43 -1.43 22.99 -2.44
N ILE A 44 -2.44 22.96 -3.32
CA ILE A 44 -2.63 23.89 -4.44
C ILE A 44 -4.14 24.07 -4.64
#